data_AF-A0A920S9F1-F1
#
_entry.id   AF-A0A920S9F1-F1
#
_cell.length_a   1.000
_cell.length_b   1.000
_cell.length_c   1.000
_cell.angle_alpha   90.00
_cell.angle_beta   90.00
_cell.angle_gamma   90.00
#
_symmetry.space_group_name_H-M   'P 1'
#
loop_
_entity.id
_entity.type
_entity.pdbx_description
1 polymer ?
#
loop_
_entity_poly.entity_id
_entity_poly.type
_entity_poly.pdbx_seq_one_letter_code
_entity_poly.pdbx_strand_id
1 'polypeptide(L)' 'MAKATRSVESGDVTEAETSVRAALVTLDRAVQKGILHKNNVNRRKSRMAARLNKMKSALS' A
#
# COMPACT_ATOMS: atom_id res chain seq x y z
N MET A 1 20.11 8.72 -23.39
CA MET A 1 18.93 7.89 -23.71
C MET A 1 19.33 6.43 -23.78
N ALA A 2 19.40 5.67 -22.67
CA ALA A 2 19.42 4.18 -22.67
C ALA A 2 19.54 3.51 -21.28
N LYS A 3 19.07 4.11 -20.15
CA LYS A 3 19.21 3.39 -18.85
C LYS A 3 18.27 3.80 -17.71
N ALA A 4 17.07 4.29 -18.00
CA ALA A 4 16.12 4.70 -16.96
C ALA A 4 14.68 4.19 -17.18
N THR A 5 14.49 3.22 -18.08
CA THR A 5 13.20 2.56 -18.32
C THR A 5 13.20 1.09 -17.91
N ARG A 6 14.22 0.64 -17.15
CA ARG A 6 14.37 -0.74 -16.68
C ARG A 6 14.20 -0.88 -15.16
N SER A 7 13.21 -0.19 -14.63
CA SER A 7 12.78 -0.33 -13.22
C SER A 7 11.27 -0.26 -13.05
N VAL A 8 10.53 -0.35 -14.17
CA VAL A 8 9.06 -0.50 -14.18
C VAL A 8 8.68 -2.00 -14.26
N GLU A 9 9.62 -2.88 -14.62
CA GLU A 9 9.38 -4.33 -14.76
C GLU A 9 9.50 -5.14 -13.47
N SER A 10 10.17 -4.63 -12.42
CA SER A 10 10.15 -5.30 -11.11
C SER A 10 8.89 -4.88 -10.34
N GLY A 11 7.73 -5.22 -10.92
CA GLY A 11 6.45 -5.19 -10.26
C GLY A 11 6.38 -6.26 -9.19
N ASP A 12 7.10 -6.08 -8.07
CA ASP A 12 6.88 -6.87 -6.86
C ASP A 12 5.56 -6.43 -6.20
N VAL A 13 4.46 -6.63 -6.92
CA VAL A 13 3.09 -6.51 -6.41
C VAL A 13 2.93 -7.40 -5.18
N THR A 14 3.63 -8.52 -5.15
CA THR A 14 3.76 -9.46 -4.02
C THR A 14 4.38 -8.79 -2.77
N GLU A 15 5.48 -8.06 -2.93
CA GLU A 15 6.12 -7.33 -1.84
C GLU A 15 5.27 -6.12 -1.40
N ALA A 16 4.66 -5.43 -2.37
CA ALA A 16 3.72 -4.33 -2.11
C ALA A 16 2.48 -4.82 -1.34
N GLU A 17 1.92 -5.98 -1.69
CA GLU A 17 0.82 -6.61 -0.96
C GLU A 17 1.22 -6.96 0.47
N THR A 18 2.39 -7.55 0.65
CA THR A 18 2.89 -7.97 1.96
C THR A 18 3.12 -6.75 2.86
N SER A 19 3.74 -5.71 2.32
CA SER A 19 3.97 -4.44 3.01
C SER A 19 2.67 -3.72 3.36
N VAL A 20 1.69 -3.70 2.45
CA VAL A 20 0.37 -3.11 2.72
C VAL A 20 -0.36 -3.90 3.80
N ARG A 21 -0.35 -5.23 3.78
CA ARG A 21 -0.96 -6.06 4.84
C ARG A 21 -0.34 -5.77 6.20
N ALA A 22 0.99 -5.70 6.29
CA ALA A 22 1.68 -5.35 7.53
C ALA A 22 1.29 -3.94 8.03
N ALA A 23 1.22 -2.95 7.12
CA ALA A 23 0.78 -1.60 7.44
C ALA A 23 -0.68 -1.52 7.90
N LEU A 24 -1.57 -2.35 7.36
CA LEU A 24 -2.97 -2.43 7.82
C LEU A 24 -3.04 -2.92 9.26
N VAL A 25 -2.30 -3.98 9.60
CA VAL A 25 -2.26 -4.55 10.96
C VAL A 25 -1.72 -3.54 11.97
N THR A 26 -0.66 -2.80 11.64
CA THR A 26 -0.10 -1.78 12.54
C THR A 26 -1.06 -0.62 12.76
N LEU A 27 -1.75 -0.17 11.70
CA LEU A 27 -2.78 0.85 11.81
C LEU A 27 -3.94 0.39 12.69
N ASP A 28 -4.39 -0.85 12.56
CA ASP A 28 -5.48 -1.39 13.39
C ASP A 28 -5.09 -1.50 14.86
N ARG A 29 -3.87 -1.95 15.14
CA ARG A 29 -3.31 -1.92 16.50
C ARG A 29 -3.23 -0.49 17.05
N ALA A 30 -2.92 0.50 16.21
CA ALA A 30 -2.89 1.90 16.63
C ALA A 30 -4.29 2.47 16.93
N VAL A 31 -5.34 2.01 16.23
CA VAL A 31 -6.74 2.34 16.56
C VAL A 31 -7.14 1.69 17.89
N GLN A 32 -6.83 0.40 18.07
CA GLN A 32 -7.15 -0.33 19.30
C GLN A 32 -6.50 0.31 20.53
N LYS A 33 -5.27 0.81 20.39
CA LYS A 33 -4.55 1.53 21.45
C LYS A 33 -5.01 2.98 21.63
N GLY A 34 -5.96 3.46 20.83
CA GLY A 34 -6.45 4.85 20.90
C GLY A 34 -5.46 5.91 20.40
N ILE A 35 -4.34 5.51 19.79
CA ILE A 35 -3.29 6.43 19.31
C ILE A 35 -3.76 7.18 18.06
N LEU A 36 -4.53 6.50 17.19
CA LEU A 36 -5.06 7.08 15.96
C LEU A 36 -6.58 6.98 15.92
N HIS A 37 -7.23 8.06 15.47
CA HIS A 37 -8.68 8.07 15.28
C HIS A 37 -9.10 7.16 14.10
N LYS A 38 -10.20 6.41 14.28
CA LYS A 38 -10.73 5.45 13.29
C LYS A 38 -10.86 6.05 11.88
N ASN A 39 -11.33 7.29 11.75
CA ASN A 39 -11.52 7.93 10.46
C ASN A 39 -10.19 8.27 9.77
N ASN A 40 -9.14 8.62 10.53
CA ASN A 40 -7.82 8.90 9.96
C ASN A 40 -7.21 7.61 9.40
N VAL A 41 -7.33 6.52 10.16
CA VAL A 41 -6.88 5.19 9.75
C VAL A 41 -7.65 4.71 8.54
N ASN A 42 -8.99 4.79 8.53
CA ASN A 42 -9.82 4.41 7.38
C ASN A 42 -9.41 5.15 6.09
N ARG A 43 -9.12 6.45 6.17
CA ARG A 43 -8.61 7.23 5.03
C ARG A 43 -7.22 6.78 4.57
N ARG A 44 -6.35 6.33 5.47
CA ARG A 44 -5.03 5.77 5.12
C ARG A 44 -5.17 4.40 4.46
N LYS A 45 -6.02 3.53 5.01
CA LYS A 45 -6.35 2.22 4.43
C LYS A 45 -6.88 2.34 3.01
N SER A 46 -7.89 3.18 2.81
CA SER A 46 -8.49 3.42 1.49
C SER A 46 -7.46 3.91 0.46
N ARG A 47 -6.59 4.86 0.85
CA ARG A 47 -5.51 5.35 -0.03
C ARG A 47 -4.50 4.26 -0.39
N MET A 48 -4.09 3.42 0.56
CA MET A 48 -3.17 2.32 0.28
C MET A 48 -3.78 1.26 -0.64
N ALA A 49 -5.05 0.89 -0.40
CA ALA A 49 -5.77 -0.04 -1.26
C ALA A 49 -5.93 0.50 -2.69
N ALA A 50 -6.27 1.79 -2.85
CA ALA A 50 -6.38 2.42 -4.17
C ALA A 50 -5.04 2.43 -4.93
N ARG A 51 -3.92 2.68 -4.24
CA ARG A 51 -2.57 2.63 -4.84
C ARG A 51 -2.21 1.22 -5.28
N LEU A 52 -2.48 0.22 -4.44
CA LEU A 52 -2.22 -1.18 -4.76
C LEU A 52 -3.07 -1.67 -5.94
N ASN A 53 -4.35 -1.30 -5.98
CA ASN A 53 -5.23 -1.60 -7.11
C ASN A 53 -4.76 -0.92 -8.40
N LYS A 54 -4.30 0.34 -8.32
CA LYS A 54 -3.74 1.05 -9.47
C LYS A 54 -2.45 0.38 -9.99
N MET A 55 -1.60 -0.11 -9.08
CA MET A 55 -0.41 -0.87 -9.46
C MET A 55 -0.77 -2.20 -10.13
N LYS A 56 -1.76 -2.92 -9.60
CA LYS A 56 -2.29 -4.14 -10.20
C LYS A 56 -2.91 -3.91 -11.57
N SER A 57 -3.72 -2.85 -11.72
CA SER A 57 -4.38 -2.54 -12.99
C SER A 57 -3.41 -2.05 -14.05
N ALA A 58 -2.30 -1.41 -13.66
CA ALA A 58 -1.25 -0.97 -14.59
C ALA A 58 -0.32 -2.11 -15.02
N LEU A 59 -0.34 -3.25 -14.32
CA LEU A 59 0.38 -4.47 -14.68
C LEU A 59 -0.45 -5.40 -15.58
N SER A 60 -1.77 -5.16 -15.66
CA SER A 60 -2.71 -5.82 -16.59
C SER A 60 -2.64 -5.20 -17.98
#